data_AF-A0A2S7A9S9-F1
#
_entry.id   AF-A0A2S7A9S9-F1
#
_cell.length_a   1.000
_cell.length_b   1.000
_cell.length_c   1.000
_cell.angle_alpha   90.00
_cell.angle_beta   90.00
_cell.angle_gamma   90.00
#
_symmetry.space_group_name_H-M   'P 1'
#
loop_
_entity.id
_entity.type
_entity.pdbx_description
1 polymer ?
#
loop_
_entity_poly.entity_id
_entity_poly.type
_entity_poly.pdbx_seq_one_letter_code
_entity_poly.pdbx_strand_id
1 'polypeptide(L)' 'MHDRAASDHDPRPQPPEAPAPNECCESGCPLCVHDLYAEELARYRQALAAWEARQRAHAR' A
#
# COMPACT_ATOMS: atom_id res chain seq x y z
N MET A 1 -7.08 -31.95 -3.35
CA MET A 1 -6.73 -30.84 -2.43
C MET A 1 -6.13 -29.75 -3.30
N HIS A 2 -6.83 -28.62 -3.42
CA HIS A 2 -6.64 -27.64 -4.48
C HIS A 2 -5.35 -26.81 -4.30
N ASP A 3 -4.32 -27.18 -5.04
CA ASP A 3 -3.18 -26.33 -5.36
C ASP A 3 -3.60 -25.30 -6.43
N ARG A 4 -4.44 -24.35 -6.03
CA ARG A 4 -4.89 -23.24 -6.89
C ARG A 4 -5.05 -21.92 -6.13
N ALA A 5 -4.31 -21.76 -5.04
CA ALA A 5 -4.15 -20.47 -4.37
C ALA A 5 -2.84 -19.76 -4.78
N ALA A 6 -1.95 -20.45 -5.51
CA ALA A 6 -0.58 -20.01 -5.75
C ALA A 6 -0.36 -19.21 -7.05
N SER A 7 -1.39 -18.98 -7.89
CA SER A 7 -1.16 -18.47 -9.27
C SER A 7 -1.33 -16.96 -9.45
N ASP A 8 -1.57 -16.18 -8.39
CA ASP A 8 -1.38 -14.73 -8.48
C ASP A 8 0.06 -14.43 -8.06
N HIS A 9 1.02 -14.77 -8.92
CA HIS A 9 2.45 -14.64 -8.63
C HIS A 9 2.92 -13.19 -8.46
N ASP A 10 2.04 -12.22 -8.68
CA ASP A 10 2.30 -10.79 -8.52
C ASP A 10 1.00 -10.03 -8.20
N PRO A 11 0.45 -10.18 -6.98
CA PRO A 11 -0.82 -9.56 -6.63
C PRO A 11 -0.67 -8.03 -6.58
N ARG A 12 -1.75 -7.32 -6.91
CA ARG A 12 -1.78 -5.86 -6.82
C ARG A 12 -1.54 -5.42 -5.37
N PRO A 13 -0.65 -4.44 -5.11
CA PRO A 13 -0.48 -3.91 -3.75
C PRO A 13 -1.78 -3.25 -3.27
N GLN A 14 -2.02 -3.29 -1.97
CA GLN A 14 -3.20 -2.70 -1.34
C GLN A 14 -2.86 -1.33 -0.73
N PRO A 15 -3.76 -0.35 -0.82
CA PRO A 15 -3.55 0.95 -0.19
C PRO A 15 -3.53 0.82 1.35
N PRO A 16 -2.75 1.65 2.06
CA PRO A 16 -2.84 1.73 3.50
C PRO A 16 -4.20 2.31 3.92
N GLU A 17 -4.70 1.88 5.06
CA GLU A 17 -5.90 2.44 5.68
C GLU A 17 -5.61 3.85 6.19
N ALA A 18 -6.52 4.78 5.93
CA ALA A 18 -6.38 6.15 6.41
C ALA A 18 -6.63 6.20 7.93
N PRO A 19 -5.81 6.92 8.70
CA PRO A 19 -6.01 7.02 10.13
C PRO A 19 -7.31 7.78 10.44
N ALA A 20 -7.97 7.37 11.53
CA ALA A 20 -9.16 8.05 12.01
C ALA A 20 -8.78 9.40 12.65
N PRO A 21 -9.70 10.40 12.66
CA PRO A 21 -9.40 11.73 13.20
C PRO A 21 -8.95 11.71 14.66
N ASN A 22 -9.45 10.77 15.46
CA ASN A 22 -9.16 10.62 16.88
C ASN A 22 -7.85 9.85 17.18
N GLU A 23 -7.14 9.36 16.15
CA GLU A 23 -5.83 8.72 16.33
C GLU A 23 -4.69 9.74 16.38
N CYS A 24 -4.92 10.95 15.87
CA CYS A 24 -3.98 12.05 16.03
C CYS A 24 -4.13 12.64 17.44
N CYS A 25 -3.03 12.68 18.21
CA CYS A 25 -3.02 13.24 19.56
C CYS A 25 -3.21 14.77 19.58
N GLU A 26 -3.05 15.45 18.43
CA GLU A 26 -3.08 16.91 18.19
C GLU A 26 -2.22 17.76 19.17
N SER A 27 -1.41 17.11 20.01
CA SER A 27 -0.69 17.72 21.13
C SER A 27 0.79 17.98 20.79
N GLY A 28 1.17 17.91 19.51
CA GLY A 28 2.55 18.05 19.06
C GLY A 28 3.42 16.82 19.32
N CYS A 29 2.84 15.61 19.32
CA CYS A 29 3.61 14.36 19.43
C CYS A 29 4.68 14.30 18.33
N PRO A 30 5.91 13.83 18.65
CA PRO A 30 7.02 13.80 17.68
C PRO A 30 6.79 12.80 16.53
N LEU A 31 5.79 11.93 16.65
CA LEU A 31 5.38 10.99 15.61
C LEU A 31 3.88 11.14 15.36
N CYS A 32 3.52 11.80 14.25
CA CYS A 32 2.14 11.98 13.84
C CYS A 32 1.67 10.77 13.01
N VAL A 33 0.47 10.26 13.31
CA VAL A 33 -0.12 9.15 12.54
C VAL A 33 -0.35 9.54 11.07
N HIS A 34 -0.62 10.81 10.79
CA HIS A 34 -0.75 11.30 9.42
C HIS A 34 0.58 11.33 8.66
N ASP A 35 1.69 11.59 9.34
CA ASP A 35 3.02 11.55 8.73
C ASP A 35 3.41 10.12 8.38
N LEU A 36 3.20 9.18 9.31
CA LEU A 36 3.38 7.75 9.06
C LEU A 36 2.50 7.27 7.89
N TYR A 37 1.23 7.65 7.88
CA TYR A 37 0.32 7.32 6.78
C TYR A 37 0.80 7.87 5.44
N ALA A 38 1.29 9.12 5.42
CA ALA A 38 1.83 9.73 4.21
C ALA A 38 3.06 8.98 3.66
N GLU A 39 3.95 8.52 4.54
CA GLU A 39 5.10 7.69 4.16
C GLU A 39 4.67 6.34 3.58
N GLU A 40 3.76 5.63 4.26
CA GLU A 40 3.22 4.35 3.76
C GLU A 40 2.48 4.53 2.44
N LEU A 41 1.73 5.62 2.29
CA LEU A 41 1.04 5.94 1.04
C LEU A 41 2.02 6.21 -0.11
N ALA A 42 3.17 6.84 0.17
CA ALA A 42 4.22 7.03 -0.82
C ALA A 42 4.82 5.69 -1.27
N ARG A 43 5.11 4.78 -0.33
CA ARG A 43 5.60 3.42 -0.62
C ARG A 43 4.58 2.63 -1.44
N TYR A 44 3.30 2.69 -1.07
CA TYR A 44 2.21 2.08 -1.82
C TYR A 44 2.16 2.57 -3.26
N ARG A 45 2.23 3.89 -3.50
CA ARG A 45 2.20 4.46 -4.86
C ARG A 45 3.36 3.97 -5.72
N GLN A 46 4.56 3.87 -5.14
CA GLN A 46 5.73 3.31 -5.83
C GLN A 46 5.53 1.83 -6.19
N ALA A 47 5.07 1.03 -5.23
CA ALA A 47 4.77 -0.39 -5.44
C ALA A 47 3.69 -0.59 -6.52
N LEU A 48 2.64 0.22 -6.49
CA LEU A 48 1.55 0.17 -7.48
C LEU A 48 2.06 0.50 -8.88
N ALA A 49 2.85 1.57 -9.04
CA ALA A 49 3.43 1.93 -10.32
C ALA A 49 4.32 0.82 -10.90
N ALA A 50 5.13 0.17 -10.05
CA ALA A 50 5.97 -0.95 -10.45
C ALA A 50 5.14 -2.17 -10.86
N TRP A 51 4.09 -2.50 -10.09
CA TRP A 51 3.15 -3.56 -10.43
C TRP A 51 2.48 -3.30 -11.78
N GLU A 52 1.93 -2.10 -12.00
CA GLU A 52 1.28 -1.74 -13.27
C GLU A 52 2.24 -1.84 -14.47
N ALA A 53 3.52 -1.52 -14.28
CA ALA A 53 4.54 -1.68 -15.31
C ALA A 53 4.75 -3.15 -15.69
N ARG A 54 4.80 -4.06 -14.70
CA ARG A 54 4.87 -5.51 -14.94
C ARG A 54 3.61 -6.02 -15.62
N GLN A 55 2.42 -5.62 -15.16
CA GLN A 55 1.16 -6.01 -15.81
C GLN A 55 1.09 -5.59 -17.28
N ARG A 56 1.53 -4.37 -17.60
CA ARG A 56 1.65 -3.91 -19.00
C ARG A 56 2.67 -4.70 -19.81
N ALA A 57 3.74 -5.20 -19.19
CA ALA A 57 4.70 -6.06 -19.86
C ALA A 57 4.15 -7.47 -20.10
N HIS A 58 3.36 -8.01 -19.16
CA HIS A 58 2.69 -9.30 -19.29
C HIS A 58 1.53 -9.29 -20.29
N ALA A 59 0.87 -8.15 -20.49
CA ALA A 59 -0.25 -7.98 -21.41
C ALA A 59 0.16 -7.71 -22.87
N ARG A 60 1.46 -7.61 -23.15
CA ARG A 60 2.03 -7.44 -24.51
C ARG A 60 2.34 -8.77 -25.15
#